data_AF-A0AAV6YUW0-F1
#
_entry.id   AF-A0AAV6YUW0-F1
#
_cell.length_a   1.000
_cell.length_b   1.000
_cell.length_c   1.000
_cell.angle_alpha   90.00
_cell.angle_beta   90.00
_cell.angle_gamma   90.00
#
_symmetry.space_group_name_H-M   'P 1'
#
loop_
_entity.id
_entity.type
_entity.pdbx_description
1 polymer ?
#
loop_
_entity_poly.entity_id
_entity_poly.type
_entity_poly.pdbx_seq_one_letter_code
_entity_poly.pdbx_strand_id
1 'polypeptide(L)'
;MELRRPITVRTRTNAQSHANGNGNDTAFYLPKGSINILHISSTNTVREVIEALLKKFLVADNPAKFALYKRCQKEDQVYMCKLSDREHPLYLRLVAGPNLETLSFVLREHETGDVMWEAFTIPELQNFLRILDKEEDEQLQSLKRRYSSYKEKLEEALSGVRKPG
;
A
#
# COMPACT_ATOMS: atom_id res chain seq x y z
N MET A 1 -16.01 -25.36 -18.74
CA MET A 1 -15.15 -25.03 -19.91
C MET A 1 -14.10 -24.03 -19.47
N GLU A 2 -12.84 -24.23 -19.86
CA GLU A 2 -11.74 -23.30 -19.55
C GLU A 2 -11.58 -22.32 -20.73
N LEU A 3 -11.92 -21.04 -20.53
CA LEU A 3 -11.76 -20.02 -21.57
C LEU A 3 -10.37 -19.41 -21.46
N ARG A 4 -9.65 -19.24 -22.57
CA ARG A 4 -8.32 -18.61 -22.60
C ARG A 4 -8.29 -17.43 -23.54
N ARG A 5 -7.88 -16.25 -23.05
CA ARG A 5 -7.71 -15.05 -23.88
C ARG A 5 -6.56 -14.19 -23.36
N PRO A 6 -5.93 -13.39 -24.24
CA PRO A 6 -5.02 -12.35 -23.80
C PRO A 6 -5.75 -11.24 -23.04
N ILE A 7 -5.18 -10.78 -21.93
CA ILE A 7 -5.55 -9.52 -21.27
C ILE A 7 -4.38 -8.55 -21.26
N THR A 8 -4.69 -7.25 -21.31
CA THR A 8 -3.70 -6.17 -21.26
C THR A 8 -3.63 -5.58 -19.86
N VAL A 9 -2.44 -5.61 -19.25
CA VAL A 9 -2.13 -5.02 -17.95
C VAL A 9 -1.06 -3.94 -18.11
N ARG A 10 -1.31 -2.75 -17.56
CA ARG A 10 -0.36 -1.63 -17.55
C ARG A 10 0.32 -1.51 -16.20
N THR A 11 1.63 -1.29 -16.15
CA THR A 11 2.36 -1.08 -14.89
C THR A 11 2.49 0.43 -14.61
N ARG A 12 2.14 0.86 -13.40
CA ARG A 12 2.40 2.23 -12.90
C ARG A 12 3.03 2.16 -11.52
N THR A 13 4.18 2.82 -11.34
CA THR A 13 4.72 3.16 -10.03
C THR A 13 4.51 4.65 -9.78
N ASN A 14 4.14 5.04 -8.55
CA ASN A 14 3.93 6.44 -8.20
C ASN A 14 5.26 7.19 -8.36
N ALA A 15 5.24 8.26 -9.16
CA ALA A 15 6.38 9.17 -9.27
C ALA A 15 6.37 10.12 -8.07
N GLN A 16 6.67 9.60 -6.86
CA GLN A 16 6.96 10.35 -5.64
C GLN A 16 7.20 9.36 -4.48
N SER A 17 8.35 8.73 -4.43
CA SER A 17 8.89 8.17 -3.19
C SER A 17 10.33 8.63 -3.08
N HIS A 18 10.61 9.31 -1.97
CA HIS A 18 11.85 9.99 -1.68
C HIS A 18 13.05 9.05 -1.88
N ALA A 19 13.98 9.46 -2.74
CA ALA A 19 15.35 8.98 -2.66
C ALA A 19 15.93 9.45 -1.32
N ASN A 20 15.98 8.58 -0.31
CA ASN A 20 16.87 8.78 0.82
C ASN A 20 17.33 7.44 1.43
N GLY A 21 18.60 7.11 1.15
CA GLY A 21 19.51 6.44 2.09
C GLY A 21 19.28 4.96 2.41
N ASN A 22 19.98 4.07 1.70
CA ASN A 22 21.20 3.38 2.16
C ASN A 22 21.29 1.98 1.51
N GLY A 23 22.44 1.69 0.90
CA GLY A 23 22.59 0.62 -0.09
C GLY A 23 22.48 -0.80 0.46
N ASN A 24 21.73 -1.64 -0.28
CA ASN A 24 22.21 -2.93 -0.80
C ASN A 24 21.18 -3.73 -1.62
N ASP A 25 19.97 -3.26 -1.86
CA ASP A 25 19.02 -3.99 -2.70
C ASP A 25 19.09 -3.53 -4.16
N THR A 26 19.50 -4.43 -5.04
CA THR A 26 19.26 -4.33 -6.49
C THR A 26 17.75 -4.38 -6.73
N ALA A 27 17.08 -3.25 -6.50
CA ALA A 27 15.65 -3.09 -6.72
C ALA A 27 15.39 -3.11 -8.24
N PHE A 28 15.07 -4.30 -8.76
CA PHE A 28 14.52 -4.47 -10.10
C PHE A 28 13.11 -3.89 -10.10
N TYR A 29 13.01 -2.58 -10.38
CA TYR A 29 11.73 -1.90 -10.44
C TYR A 29 10.95 -2.33 -11.68
N LEU A 30 9.66 -2.58 -11.49
CA LEU A 30 8.68 -2.79 -12.55
C LEU A 30 8.81 -1.65 -13.59
N PRO A 31 9.16 -1.93 -14.87
CA PRO A 31 9.46 -0.87 -15.83
C PRO A 31 8.23 0.03 -16.03
N LYS A 32 8.43 1.34 -15.80
CA LYS A 32 7.36 2.34 -15.70
C LYS A 32 6.58 2.43 -17.02
N GLY A 33 5.25 2.35 -16.94
CA GLY A 33 4.39 2.49 -18.11
C GLY A 33 4.40 1.30 -19.08
N SER A 34 4.96 0.16 -18.68
CA SER A 34 5.00 -1.03 -19.53
C SER A 34 3.61 -1.63 -19.73
N ILE A 35 3.31 -1.98 -20.97
CA ILE A 35 2.09 -2.68 -21.35
C ILE A 35 2.42 -4.15 -21.51
N ASN A 36 1.73 -5.01 -20.76
CA ASN A 36 1.91 -6.45 -20.80
C ASN A 36 0.65 -7.13 -21.30
N ILE A 37 0.82 -7.97 -22.30
CA ILE A 37 -0.22 -8.90 -22.74
C ILE A 37 0.04 -10.23 -22.05
N LEU A 38 -0.93 -10.70 -21.27
CA LEU A 38 -0.89 -11.97 -20.56
C LEU A 38 -1.95 -12.90 -21.14
N HIS A 39 -1.56 -14.11 -21.50
CA HIS A 39 -2.51 -15.16 -21.86
C HIS A 39 -2.98 -15.84 -20.59
N ILE A 40 -4.24 -15.60 -20.21
CA ILE A 40 -4.82 -16.14 -18.97
C ILE A 40 -6.05 -16.97 -19.28
N SER A 41 -6.39 -17.88 -18.36
CA SER A 41 -7.60 -18.67 -18.35
C SER A 41 -8.69 -18.04 -17.46
N SER A 42 -9.90 -18.58 -17.55
CA SER A 42 -11.03 -18.15 -16.72
C SER A 42 -10.88 -18.48 -15.25
N THR A 43 -9.97 -19.39 -14.89
CA THR A 43 -9.70 -19.77 -13.49
C THR A 43 -8.61 -18.91 -12.87
N ASN A 44 -7.82 -18.18 -13.67
CA ASN A 44 -6.76 -17.36 -13.11
C ASN A 44 -7.32 -16.27 -12.20
N THR A 45 -6.74 -16.17 -11.01
CA THR A 45 -7.11 -15.17 -10.01
C THR A 45 -6.27 -13.90 -10.19
N VAL A 46 -6.71 -12.79 -9.58
CA VAL A 46 -5.94 -11.54 -9.52
C VAL A 46 -4.56 -11.79 -8.91
N ARG A 47 -4.49 -12.59 -7.83
CA ARG A 47 -3.23 -12.94 -7.17
C ARG A 47 -2.24 -13.62 -8.12
N GLU A 48 -2.68 -14.65 -8.83
CA GLU A 48 -1.84 -15.36 -9.81
C GLU A 48 -1.37 -14.44 -10.94
N VAL A 49 -2.21 -13.50 -11.38
CA VAL A 49 -1.84 -12.51 -12.40
C VAL A 49 -0.76 -11.56 -11.87
N ILE A 50 -0.86 -11.13 -10.61
CA ILE A 50 0.18 -10.30 -9.95
C ILE A 50 1.49 -11.09 -9.87
N GLU A 51 1.46 -12.30 -9.32
CA GLU A 51 2.64 -13.17 -9.19
C GLU A 51 3.31 -13.44 -10.55
N ALA A 52 2.53 -13.74 -11.59
CA ALA A 52 3.05 -13.96 -12.94
C ALA A 52 3.72 -12.72 -13.52
N LEU A 53 3.16 -11.52 -13.26
CA LEU A 53 3.78 -10.26 -13.68
C LEU A 53 5.08 -9.99 -12.93
N LEU A 54 5.09 -10.14 -11.61
CA LEU A 54 6.31 -9.94 -10.80
C LEU A 54 7.42 -10.90 -11.21
N LYS A 55 7.09 -12.19 -11.41
CA LYS A 55 8.02 -13.20 -11.93
C LYS A 55 8.56 -12.83 -13.32
N LYS A 56 7.71 -12.36 -14.23
CA LYS A 56 8.11 -11.93 -15.57
C LYS A 56 9.08 -10.75 -15.54
N PHE A 57 8.91 -9.85 -14.58
CA PHE A 57 9.77 -8.68 -14.39
C PHE A 57 10.93 -8.91 -13.41
N LEU A 58 11.12 -10.13 -12.93
CA LEU A 58 12.15 -10.49 -11.94
C LEU A 58 12.08 -9.62 -10.68
N VAL A 59 10.88 -9.22 -10.28
CA VAL A 59 10.63 -8.47 -9.04
C VAL A 59 10.59 -9.47 -7.88
N ALA A 60 11.52 -9.34 -6.94
CA ALA A 60 11.64 -10.21 -5.77
C ALA A 60 10.75 -9.78 -4.59
N ASP A 61 10.05 -8.65 -4.70
CA ASP A 61 9.14 -8.15 -3.67
C ASP A 61 7.94 -9.08 -3.44
N ASN A 62 7.38 -9.00 -2.23
CA ASN A 62 6.19 -9.73 -1.85
C ASN A 62 4.99 -9.32 -2.74
N PRO A 63 4.27 -10.27 -3.40
CA PRO A 63 3.10 -9.96 -4.22
C PRO A 63 2.01 -9.19 -3.48
N ALA A 64 1.93 -9.32 -2.15
CA ALA A 64 0.99 -8.57 -1.32
C ALA A 64 1.24 -7.04 -1.31
N LYS A 65 2.45 -6.58 -1.67
CA LYS A 65 2.75 -5.15 -1.85
C LYS A 65 2.11 -4.58 -3.13
N PHE A 66 1.59 -5.42 -4.00
CA PHE A 66 1.01 -5.00 -5.28
C PHE A 66 -0.48 -5.28 -5.30
N ALA A 67 -1.20 -4.43 -6.02
CA ALA A 67 -2.61 -4.66 -6.31
C ALA A 67 -2.91 -4.41 -7.78
N LEU A 68 -3.80 -5.23 -8.31
CA LEU A 68 -4.36 -5.04 -9.64
C LEU A 68 -5.60 -4.15 -9.53
N TYR A 69 -5.61 -3.06 -10.29
CA TYR A 69 -6.73 -2.15 -10.37
C TYR A 69 -7.47 -2.33 -11.68
N LYS A 70 -8.81 -2.29 -11.63
CA LYS A 70 -9.61 -1.99 -12.81
C LYS A 70 -9.69 -0.49 -13.01
N ARG A 71 -9.46 -0.03 -14.24
CA ARG A 71 -9.64 1.34 -14.69
C ARG A 71 -10.76 1.37 -15.72
N CYS A 72 -11.83 2.11 -15.45
CA CYS A 72 -12.98 2.24 -16.33
C CYS A 72 -13.23 3.72 -16.61
N GLN A 73 -13.57 4.07 -17.86
CA GLN A 73 -14.02 5.42 -18.21
C GLN A 73 -15.55 5.45 -18.28
N LYS A 74 -16.18 6.37 -17.55
CA LYS A 74 -17.63 6.62 -17.58
C LYS A 74 -17.87 8.13 -17.56
N GLU A 75 -18.67 8.65 -18.49
CA GLU A 75 -19.08 10.07 -18.54
C GLU A 75 -17.89 11.04 -18.44
N ASP A 76 -16.83 10.75 -19.20
CA ASP A 76 -15.56 11.51 -19.23
C ASP A 76 -14.73 11.49 -17.93
N GLN A 77 -15.17 10.75 -16.91
CA GLN A 77 -14.40 10.51 -15.68
C GLN A 77 -13.74 9.13 -15.69
N VAL A 78 -12.50 9.06 -15.20
CA VAL A 78 -11.72 7.82 -15.08
C VAL A 78 -11.79 7.31 -13.65
N TYR A 79 -12.46 6.17 -13.46
CA TYR A 79 -12.56 5.48 -12.19
C TYR A 79 -11.49 4.40 -12.07
N MET A 80 -10.91 4.27 -10.89
CA MET A 80 -10.00 3.17 -10.55
C MET A 80 -10.44 2.48 -9.28
N CYS A 81 -10.56 1.16 -9.32
CA CYS A 81 -10.93 0.34 -8.17
C CYS A 81 -9.95 -0.81 -8.01
N LYS A 82 -9.52 -1.07 -6.77
CA LYS A 82 -8.71 -2.25 -6.42
C LYS A 82 -9.57 -3.51 -6.65
N LEU A 83 -8.97 -4.51 -7.27
CA LEU A 83 -9.56 -5.85 -7.39
C LEU A 83 -9.18 -6.68 -6.17
N SER A 84 -10.07 -7.56 -5.74
CA SER A 84 -9.79 -8.57 -4.73
C SER A 84 -8.92 -9.67 -5.32
N ASP A 85 -8.00 -10.21 -4.53
CA ASP A 85 -7.11 -11.30 -4.89
C ASP A 85 -7.81 -12.53 -5.47
N ARG A 86 -9.06 -12.77 -5.07
CA ARG A 86 -9.88 -13.93 -5.50
C ARG A 86 -10.73 -13.65 -6.75
N GLU A 87 -10.78 -12.41 -7.23
CA GLU A 87 -11.51 -12.10 -8.46
C GLU A 87 -10.79 -12.69 -9.69
N HIS A 88 -11.53 -12.84 -10.78
CA HIS A 88 -11.03 -13.39 -12.04
C HIS A 88 -10.94 -12.29 -13.12
N PRO A 89 -9.74 -11.78 -13.46
CA PRO A 89 -9.59 -10.68 -14.42
C PRO A 89 -10.14 -10.99 -15.80
N LEU A 90 -10.05 -12.24 -16.25
CA LEU A 90 -10.59 -12.62 -17.56
C LEU A 90 -12.11 -12.48 -17.61
N TYR A 91 -12.82 -12.86 -16.55
CA TYR A 91 -14.27 -12.71 -16.46
C TYR A 91 -14.66 -11.24 -16.59
N LEU A 92 -14.00 -10.35 -15.83
CA LEU A 92 -14.24 -8.91 -15.90
C LEU A 92 -14.00 -8.35 -17.31
N ARG A 93 -12.94 -8.81 -17.99
CA ARG A 93 -12.65 -8.44 -19.38
C ARG A 93 -13.76 -8.90 -20.33
N LEU A 94 -14.25 -10.13 -20.19
CA LEU A 94 -15.28 -10.67 -21.07
C LEU A 94 -16.60 -9.91 -20.90
N VAL A 95 -16.96 -9.53 -19.67
CA VAL A 95 -18.18 -8.75 -19.39
C VAL A 95 -18.06 -7.32 -19.92
N ALA A 96 -16.90 -6.67 -19.77
CA ALA A 96 -16.69 -5.29 -20.25
C ALA A 96 -16.47 -5.18 -21.78
N GLY A 97 -16.15 -6.29 -22.44
CA GLY A 97 -15.85 -6.32 -23.87
C GLY A 97 -14.40 -5.94 -24.22
N PRO A 98 -14.08 -5.88 -25.53
CA PRO A 98 -12.71 -5.73 -26.01
C PRO A 98 -12.17 -4.29 -25.89
N ASN A 99 -13.03 -3.30 -25.64
CA ASN A 99 -12.60 -1.90 -25.56
C ASN A 99 -11.76 -1.65 -24.31
N LEU A 100 -10.55 -1.13 -24.51
CA LEU A 100 -9.60 -0.82 -23.44
C LEU A 100 -9.97 0.45 -22.65
N GLU A 101 -10.82 1.31 -23.21
CA GLU A 101 -11.34 2.49 -22.50
C GLU A 101 -12.49 2.14 -21.56
N THR A 102 -13.31 1.14 -21.92
CA THR A 102 -14.36 0.61 -21.05
C THR A 102 -13.78 -0.06 -19.81
N LEU A 103 -12.71 -0.85 -19.98
CA LEU A 103 -12.00 -1.48 -18.90
C LEU A 103 -10.53 -1.63 -19.29
N SER A 104 -9.61 -1.33 -18.37
CA SER A 104 -8.19 -1.67 -18.48
C SER A 104 -7.65 -2.07 -17.11
N PHE A 105 -6.62 -2.92 -17.09
CA PHE A 105 -6.01 -3.37 -15.84
C PHE A 105 -4.72 -2.60 -15.60
N VAL A 106 -4.51 -2.20 -14.36
CA VAL A 106 -3.30 -1.46 -13.95
C VAL A 106 -2.71 -2.13 -12.72
N LEU A 107 -1.48 -2.63 -12.84
CA LEU A 107 -0.70 -3.11 -11.71
C LEU A 107 -0.03 -1.91 -11.04
N ARG A 108 -0.26 -1.74 -9.74
CA ARG A 108 0.40 -0.72 -8.92
C ARG A 108 0.89 -1.31 -7.62
N GLU A 109 1.94 -0.70 -7.09
CA GLU A 109 2.29 -0.87 -5.69
C GLU A 109 1.15 -0.29 -4.84
N HIS A 110 0.64 -1.11 -3.93
CA HIS A 110 -0.37 -0.74 -2.98
C HIS A 110 0.32 -0.62 -1.64
N GLU A 111 0.83 0.59 -1.37
CA GLU A 111 1.16 1.05 -0.03
C GLU A 111 -0.16 1.19 0.73
N THR A 112 -0.78 0.06 1.09
CA THR A 112 -1.76 0.07 2.16
C THR A 112 -0.98 0.57 3.37
N GLY A 113 -1.41 1.67 3.98
CA GLY A 113 -0.92 2.03 5.32
C GLY A 113 -1.14 0.91 6.34
N ASP A 114 -1.89 -0.13 5.98
CA ASP A 114 -2.00 -1.39 6.69
C ASP A 114 -0.79 -2.29 6.41
N VAL A 115 0.06 -2.42 7.43
CA VAL A 115 1.15 -3.40 7.47
C VAL A 115 0.55 -4.80 7.41
N MET A 116 1.00 -5.63 6.47
CA MET A 116 0.60 -7.04 6.37
C MET A 116 1.26 -7.86 7.49
N TRP A 117 0.72 -7.76 8.70
CA TRP A 117 1.28 -8.38 9.91
C TRP A 117 1.47 -9.90 9.80
N GLU A 118 0.61 -10.57 9.02
CA GLU A 118 0.70 -12.02 8.75
C GLU A 118 1.98 -12.44 7.98
N ALA A 119 2.67 -11.49 7.33
CA ALA A 119 3.89 -11.76 6.58
C ALA A 119 5.16 -11.79 7.45
N PHE A 120 5.05 -11.40 8.73
CA PHE A 120 6.17 -11.40 9.67
C PHE A 120 6.15 -12.63 10.56
N THR A 121 7.34 -13.10 10.94
CA THR A 121 7.49 -14.20 11.88
C THR A 121 7.06 -13.77 13.29
N ILE A 122 6.69 -14.74 14.13
CA ILE A 122 6.30 -14.48 15.53
C ILE A 122 7.35 -13.64 16.29
N PRO A 123 8.68 -13.91 16.19
CA PRO A 123 9.69 -13.09 16.85
C PRO A 123 9.75 -11.64 16.34
N GLU A 124 9.54 -11.42 15.04
CA GLU A 124 9.49 -10.06 14.47
C GLU A 124 8.29 -9.28 14.99
N LEU A 125 7.11 -9.92 15.04
CA LEU A 125 5.90 -9.34 15.62
C LEU A 125 6.09 -8.98 17.11
N GLN A 126 6.69 -9.87 17.88
CA GLN A 126 7.03 -9.60 19.29
C GLN A 126 8.01 -8.42 19.43
N ASN A 127 8.96 -8.31 18.52
CA ASN A 127 9.89 -7.18 18.50
C ASN A 127 9.18 -5.86 18.18
N PHE A 128 8.24 -5.85 17.24
CA PHE A 128 7.43 -4.66 16.94
C PHE A 128 6.61 -4.22 18.15
N LEU A 129 5.94 -5.15 18.86
CA LEU A 129 5.22 -4.84 20.09
C LEU A 129 6.13 -4.19 21.14
N ARG A 130 7.32 -4.78 21.36
CA ARG A 130 8.30 -4.24 22.31
C ARG A 130 8.77 -2.83 21.96
N ILE A 131 8.90 -2.51 20.67
CA ILE A 131 9.28 -1.17 20.20
C ILE A 131 8.13 -0.19 20.47
N LEU A 132 6.90 -0.57 20.14
CA LEU A 132 5.71 0.26 20.37
C LEU A 132 5.48 0.56 21.84
N ASP A 133 5.60 -0.45 22.72
CA ASP A 133 5.47 -0.26 24.17
C ASP A 133 6.49 0.76 24.69
N LYS A 134 7.73 0.68 24.20
CA LYS A 134 8.79 1.61 24.58
C LYS A 134 8.50 3.04 24.08
N GLU A 135 8.04 3.18 22.84
CA GLU A 135 7.67 4.49 22.27
C GLU A 135 6.49 5.11 23.02
N GLU A 136 5.48 4.32 23.38
CA GLU A 136 4.34 4.76 24.17
C GLU A 136 4.78 5.29 25.54
N ASP A 137 5.63 4.54 26.25
CA ASP A 137 6.18 4.95 27.54
C ASP A 137 6.98 6.25 27.45
N GLU A 138 7.80 6.40 26.42
CA GLU A 138 8.57 7.63 26.17
C GLU A 138 7.64 8.83 25.91
N GLN A 139 6.58 8.64 25.13
CA GLN A 139 5.59 9.70 24.89
C GLN A 139 4.82 10.05 26.15
N LEU A 140 4.40 9.07 26.94
CA LEU A 140 3.69 9.29 28.19
C LEU A 140 4.55 10.07 29.18
N GLN A 141 5.84 9.72 29.31
CA GLN A 141 6.77 10.46 30.16
C GLN A 141 6.97 11.90 29.67
N SER A 142 7.11 12.10 28.36
CA SER A 142 7.23 13.44 27.77
C SER A 142 5.99 14.30 28.06
N LEU A 143 4.80 13.71 27.91
CA LEU A 143 3.54 14.38 28.19
C LEU A 143 3.41 14.73 29.68
N LYS A 144 3.74 13.80 30.57
CA LYS A 144 3.77 14.04 32.03
C LYS A 144 4.70 15.19 32.39
N ARG A 145 5.92 15.21 31.86
CA ARG A 145 6.87 16.31 32.10
C ARG A 145 6.32 17.64 31.63
N ARG A 146 5.76 17.68 30.41
CA ARG A 146 5.18 18.91 29.83
C ARG A 146 4.01 19.44 30.66
N TYR A 147 3.15 18.54 31.13
CA TYR A 147 2.03 18.91 32.00
C TYR A 147 2.51 19.42 33.36
N SER A 148 3.48 18.74 34.00
CA SER A 148 4.07 19.19 35.27
C SER A 148 4.69 20.58 35.15
N SER A 149 5.50 20.84 34.10
CA SER A 149 6.08 22.16 33.87
C SER A 149 5.04 23.24 33.59
N TYR A 150 3.94 22.89 32.92
CA TYR A 150 2.84 23.84 32.69
C TYR A 150 2.08 24.14 33.99
N LYS A 151 1.82 23.12 34.80
CA LYS A 151 1.18 23.25 36.11
C LYS A 151 1.97 24.14 37.05
N GLU A 152 3.29 23.95 37.13
CA GLU A 152 4.19 24.77 37.96
C GLU A 152 4.12 26.25 37.57
N LYS A 153 4.19 26.55 36.26
CA LYS A 153 4.05 27.93 35.76
C LYS A 153 2.69 28.54 36.08
N LEU A 154 1.62 27.74 36.02
CA LEU A 154 0.27 28.19 36.37
C LEU A 154 0.17 28.52 37.87
N GLU A 155 0.72 27.67 38.73
CA GLU A 155 0.76 27.88 40.18
C GLU A 155 1.58 29.12 40.55
N GLU A 156 2.72 29.33 39.89
CA GLU A 156 3.54 30.55 40.05
C GLU A 156 2.74 31.81 39.68
N ALA A 157 2.06 31.81 38.52
CA ALA A 157 1.23 32.94 38.08
C ALA A 157 0.07 33.22 39.06
N LEU A 158 -0.60 32.18 39.55
CA LEU A 158 -1.70 32.32 40.53
C LEU A 158 -1.18 32.86 41.88
N SER A 159 0.02 32.48 42.30
CA SER A 159 0.64 33.00 43.52
C SER A 159 1.01 34.49 43.41
N GLY A 160 1.41 34.93 42.21
CA GLY A 160 1.76 36.33 41.92
C GLY A 160 0.56 37.29 41.96
N VAL A 161 -0.64 36.80 41.63
CA VAL A 161 -1.89 37.59 41.64
C VAL A 161 -2.41 37.84 43.07
N ARG A 162 -1.96 37.09 44.07
CA ARG A 162 -2.51 37.12 45.44
C ARG A 162 -1.90 38.17 46.37
N LYS A 163 -1.11 39.13 45.86
CA LYS A 163 -0.68 40.31 46.63
C LYS A 163 -1.58 41.51 46.32
N PRO A 164 -2.68 41.72 47.07
CA PRO A 164 -3.34 43.02 47.10
C PRO A 164 -2.49 43.98 47.93
N GLY A 165 -2.14 45.12 47.32
CA GLY A 165 -1.76 46.33 48.07
C GLY A 165 -3.02 47.09 48.47
#